data_AF-A0A916XQI4-F1
#
_entry.id   AF-A0A916XQI4-F1
#
_cell.length_a   1.000
_cell.length_b   1.000
_cell.length_c   1.000
_cell.angle_alpha   90.00
_cell.angle_beta   90.00
_cell.angle_gamma   90.00
#
_symmetry.space_group_name_H-M   'P 1'
#
loop_
_entity.id
_entity.type
_entity.pdbx_description
1 polymer ?
#
loop_
_entity_poly.entity_id
_entity_poly.type
_entity_poly.pdbx_seq_one_letter_code
_entity_poly.pdbx_strand_id
1 'polypeptide(L)'
;MANLIGTAGNDIWSFTGGLTATIDGLGGIDTVIMGLATQGSFEYNQSADGAIHVDTISGASDQAHLTLYNVEKLVFSNGTVTMDLTKFFDLVAPTVTGFDPATSAVNVPTDKDILINFSEAIAKGSGTIVITTAAGAPVATYDIATSPNVSVSGNSLKIDPSADLSLGTTYNVTINSGAVKDLAGNSLAAGSTLSFSTVNNTTIVGTSGNDNLKGGGGDDKITGGGGNDIINGGDGTDTAIYSGKLSDYNISGNANSLTVQDKVAARDGSDSLSQVERLQFSDHILNLSVQADARSISSGQLHAIEELYVAFFNRVPDADGLDYWIHQYKAGLSISQIGNSFFSAAQQFPVQTGFSSSQTDTDFITLVYKNVLGRNDGPDADGLSYWLHELGNGTSHGSLVSTILNAAHTYKGDPSLGWVADLLDNKIAVADQVAVAWGLNFLTPEAAITGGMAIAAAITPTDTSAAIKLVGIDDSQIKLG
;
A
#
# COMPACT_ATOMS: atom_id res chain seq x y z
N MET A 1 42.09 20.29 29.58
CA MET A 1 40.63 20.32 29.71
C MET A 1 40.25 19.26 30.72
N ALA A 2 39.63 19.64 31.84
CA ALA A 2 39.12 18.69 32.81
C ALA A 2 37.77 18.14 32.32
N ASN A 3 37.48 16.85 32.53
CA ASN A 3 36.16 16.27 32.27
C ASN A 3 35.57 15.83 33.61
N LEU A 4 34.46 16.44 34.01
CA LEU A 4 33.84 16.27 35.32
C LEU A 4 32.43 15.72 35.13
N ILE A 5 32.14 14.59 35.76
CA ILE A 5 30.84 13.91 35.65
C ILE A 5 30.22 13.85 37.04
N GLY A 6 28.97 14.28 37.14
CA GLY A 6 28.14 14.26 38.34
C GLY A 6 27.48 12.92 38.61
N THR A 7 26.39 12.97 39.35
CA THR A 7 25.57 11.87 39.84
C THR A 7 24.12 12.10 39.44
N ALA A 8 23.20 11.21 39.83
CA ALA A 8 21.77 11.43 39.61
C ALA A 8 21.12 12.35 40.67
N GLY A 9 21.93 13.02 41.52
CA GLY A 9 21.47 13.98 42.51
C GLY A 9 22.16 15.33 42.33
N ASN A 10 21.74 16.34 43.11
CA ASN A 10 22.27 17.70 42.97
C ASN A 10 23.76 17.79 43.28
N ASP A 11 24.56 18.09 42.27
CA ASP A 11 26.00 18.26 42.37
C ASP A 11 26.43 19.73 42.31
N ILE A 12 27.59 20.02 42.93
CA ILE A 12 28.16 21.36 43.00
C ILE A 12 29.63 21.30 42.65
N TRP A 13 30.01 22.05 41.62
CA TRP A 13 31.41 22.29 41.28
C TRP A 13 31.78 23.74 41.58
N SER A 14 32.92 23.95 42.24
CA SER A 14 33.40 25.30 42.57
C SER A 14 34.81 25.49 42.06
N PHE A 15 35.03 26.61 41.37
CA PHE A 15 36.31 26.92 40.76
C PHE A 15 36.81 28.31 41.17
N THR A 16 38.13 28.43 41.30
CA THR A 16 38.81 29.69 41.57
C THR A 16 39.87 29.93 40.50
N GLY A 17 39.65 30.93 39.64
CA GLY A 17 40.53 31.28 38.51
C GLY A 17 40.05 30.73 37.17
N GLY A 18 40.82 30.98 36.10
CA GLY A 18 40.51 30.52 34.75
C GLY A 18 40.49 28.99 34.60
N LEU A 19 39.48 28.45 33.91
CA LEU A 19 39.26 27.02 33.77
C LEU A 19 38.77 26.63 32.36
N THR A 20 39.33 25.56 31.81
CA THR A 20 38.75 24.88 30.64
C THR A 20 38.27 23.49 31.04
N ALA A 21 36.95 23.28 31.05
CA ALA A 21 36.36 22.02 31.50
C ALA A 21 35.07 21.66 30.77
N THR A 22 34.84 20.37 30.60
CA THR A 22 33.52 19.81 30.31
C THR A 22 32.92 19.31 31.62
N ILE A 23 31.68 19.69 31.89
CA ILE A 23 30.93 19.29 33.09
C ILE A 23 29.62 18.66 32.62
N ASP A 24 29.34 17.44 33.05
CA ASP A 24 28.07 16.77 32.84
C ASP A 24 27.43 16.47 34.20
N GLY A 25 26.34 17.16 34.53
CA GLY A 25 25.65 16.99 35.81
C GLY A 25 24.87 15.67 35.94
N LEU A 26 24.54 15.04 34.81
CA LEU A 26 23.59 13.94 34.70
C LEU A 26 22.17 14.31 35.16
N GLY A 27 21.83 14.10 36.42
CA GLY A 27 20.46 14.30 36.89
C GLY A 27 20.41 15.01 38.24
N GLY A 28 19.41 15.87 38.44
CA GLY A 28 19.30 16.66 39.66
C GLY A 28 19.11 18.14 39.32
N ILE A 29 19.51 19.00 40.26
CA ILE A 29 19.69 20.43 40.05
C ILE A 29 21.14 20.76 40.32
N ASP A 30 21.90 20.90 39.25
CA ASP A 30 23.35 20.95 39.23
C ASP A 30 23.84 22.39 39.14
N THR A 31 24.90 22.69 39.90
CA THR A 31 25.39 24.06 40.09
C THR A 31 26.89 24.19 39.87
N VAL A 32 27.27 25.12 39.01
CA VAL A 32 28.68 25.53 38.85
C VAL A 32 28.90 26.91 39.47
N ILE A 33 29.82 26.98 40.43
CA ILE A 33 30.21 28.20 41.13
C ILE A 33 31.48 28.78 40.48
N MET A 34 31.33 29.98 39.92
CA MET A 34 32.33 30.73 39.15
C MET A 34 33.18 31.68 40.02
N GLY A 35 33.21 31.45 41.34
CA GLY A 35 34.01 32.21 42.29
C GLY A 35 33.73 33.72 42.26
N LEU A 36 34.78 34.54 42.13
CA LEU A 36 34.70 36.01 42.11
C LEU A 36 34.26 36.60 40.77
N ALA A 37 34.11 35.80 39.72
CA ALA A 37 33.75 36.31 38.41
C ALA A 37 32.36 36.96 38.43
N THR A 38 32.16 37.96 37.57
CA THR A 38 30.85 38.61 37.39
C THR A 38 30.14 38.00 36.19
N GLN A 39 28.81 37.89 36.23
CA GLN A 39 28.02 37.27 35.16
C GLN A 39 28.26 37.91 33.78
N GLY A 40 28.48 39.23 33.74
CA GLY A 40 28.73 39.99 32.52
C GLY A 40 30.14 39.80 31.92
N SER A 41 30.98 38.95 32.52
CA SER A 41 32.30 38.60 31.99
C SER A 41 32.27 37.43 30.99
N PHE A 42 31.10 36.85 30.73
CA PHE A 42 30.96 35.64 29.90
C PHE A 42 29.90 35.79 28.80
N GLU A 43 30.14 35.08 27.70
CA GLU A 43 29.15 34.73 26.68
C GLU A 43 28.63 33.31 26.92
N TYR A 44 27.35 33.10 26.59
CA TYR A 44 26.63 31.85 26.80
C TYR A 44 25.97 31.43 25.50
N ASN A 45 26.32 30.25 24.98
CA ASN A 45 25.76 29.74 23.73
C ASN A 45 25.41 28.26 23.87
N GLN A 46 24.20 27.87 23.45
CA GLN A 46 23.85 26.45 23.37
C GLN A 46 24.24 25.90 21.99
N SER A 47 25.03 24.84 21.96
CA SER A 47 25.37 24.11 20.75
C SER A 47 24.28 23.12 20.35
N ALA A 48 24.33 22.65 19.10
CA ALA A 48 23.32 21.76 18.53
C ALA A 48 23.26 20.35 19.16
N ASP A 49 24.16 20.02 20.08
CA ASP A 49 24.18 18.82 20.91
C ASP A 49 23.65 19.07 22.34
N GLY A 50 23.04 20.23 22.57
CA GLY A 50 22.42 20.61 23.84
C GLY A 50 23.39 21.24 24.84
N ALA A 51 24.70 21.20 24.58
CA ALA A 51 25.70 21.72 25.50
C ALA A 51 25.64 23.24 25.61
N ILE A 52 25.76 23.78 26.82
CA ILE A 52 25.92 25.21 27.04
C ILE A 52 27.41 25.52 27.14
N HIS A 53 27.90 26.31 26.19
CA HIS A 53 29.23 26.88 26.21
C HIS A 53 29.24 28.18 27.01
N VAL A 54 30.14 28.27 27.99
CA VAL A 54 30.37 29.46 28.80
C VAL A 54 31.81 29.92 28.58
N ASP A 55 31.96 31.00 27.84
CA ASP A 55 33.26 31.50 27.41
C ASP A 55 33.49 32.92 27.93
N THR A 56 34.70 33.18 28.45
CA THR A 56 35.08 34.51 28.89
C THR A 56 35.14 35.49 27.72
N ILE A 57 34.54 36.68 27.89
CA ILE A 57 34.65 37.79 26.94
C ILE A 57 36.09 38.34 26.96
N SER A 58 36.63 38.66 25.78
CA SER A 58 37.98 39.21 25.62
C SER A 58 38.29 40.34 26.61
N GLY A 59 39.35 40.18 27.41
CA GLY A 59 39.86 41.21 28.34
C GLY A 59 39.64 40.95 29.83
N ALA A 60 38.95 39.87 30.24
CA ALA A 60 38.89 39.48 31.65
C ALA A 60 40.21 38.86 32.15
N SER A 61 40.51 39.04 33.44
CA SER A 61 41.76 38.56 34.06
C SER A 61 41.88 37.03 34.16
N ASP A 62 40.74 36.33 34.14
CA ASP A 62 40.66 34.87 34.24
C ASP A 62 39.86 34.32 33.03
N GLN A 63 40.54 33.59 32.14
CA GLN A 63 39.91 32.96 30.98
C GLN A 63 39.26 31.63 31.38
N ALA A 64 37.95 31.49 31.15
CA ALA A 64 37.21 30.26 31.29
C ALA A 64 36.57 29.87 29.96
N HIS A 65 36.53 28.56 29.72
CA HIS A 65 35.93 27.90 28.57
C HIS A 65 35.26 26.63 29.07
N LEU A 66 33.97 26.72 29.41
CA LEU A 66 33.21 25.60 29.95
C LEU A 66 32.27 25.05 28.89
N THR A 67 32.14 23.73 28.83
CA THR A 67 31.08 23.04 28.12
C THR A 67 30.23 22.32 29.14
N LEU A 68 28.96 22.69 29.26
CA LEU A 68 28.06 22.21 30.30
C LEU A 68 26.97 21.33 29.69
N TYR A 69 26.80 20.13 30.21
CA TYR A 69 25.69 19.23 29.94
C TYR A 69 24.91 19.02 31.24
N ASN A 70 23.58 19.05 31.20
CA ASN A 70 22.74 18.80 32.38
C ASN A 70 23.15 19.65 33.59
N VAL A 71 23.36 20.97 33.40
CA VAL A 71 23.66 21.91 34.48
C VAL A 71 22.62 23.01 34.48
N GLU A 72 21.90 23.16 35.58
CA GLU A 72 20.79 24.10 35.67
C GLU A 72 21.23 25.47 36.16
N LYS A 73 22.33 25.60 36.91
CA LYS A 73 22.69 26.85 37.59
C LYS A 73 24.15 27.24 37.45
N LEU A 74 24.36 28.54 37.20
CA LEU A 74 25.65 29.20 37.36
C LEU A 74 25.59 30.21 38.51
N VAL A 75 26.58 30.18 39.39
CA VAL A 75 26.65 31.07 40.56
C VAL A 75 27.91 31.92 40.48
N PHE A 76 27.75 33.23 40.54
CA PHE A 76 28.79 34.24 40.36
C PHE A 76 28.97 35.10 41.61
N SER A 77 30.01 35.94 41.61
CA SER A 77 30.22 36.99 42.61
C SER A 77 30.18 36.47 44.05
N ASN A 78 30.88 35.36 44.29
CA ASN A 78 30.99 34.66 45.57
C ASN A 78 29.64 34.23 46.17
N GLY A 79 28.72 33.76 45.32
CA GLY A 79 27.42 33.24 45.76
C GLY A 79 26.26 34.24 45.70
N THR A 80 26.51 35.50 45.31
CA THR A 80 25.49 36.57 45.39
C THR A 80 24.63 36.70 44.13
N VAL A 81 25.10 36.19 42.99
CA VAL A 81 24.37 36.23 41.72
C VAL A 81 24.19 34.81 41.23
N THR A 82 22.94 34.40 40.94
CA THR A 82 22.62 33.10 40.37
C THR A 82 21.92 33.27 39.03
N MET A 83 22.45 32.64 38.00
CA MET A 83 21.80 32.47 36.70
C MET A 83 21.19 31.09 36.65
N ASP A 84 19.91 31.05 36.31
CA ASP A 84 19.11 29.85 36.13
C ASP A 84 19.08 29.52 34.64
N LEU A 85 19.91 28.57 34.20
CA LEU A 85 20.12 28.24 32.80
C LEU A 85 18.85 27.71 32.13
N THR A 86 17.94 27.07 32.88
CA THR A 86 16.66 26.56 32.37
C THR A 86 15.69 27.66 31.92
N LYS A 87 15.96 28.92 32.26
CA LYS A 87 15.16 30.08 31.80
C LYS A 87 15.64 30.65 30.47
N PHE A 88 16.85 30.29 30.06
CA PHE A 88 17.50 30.82 28.87
C PHE A 88 17.72 29.74 27.80
N PHE A 89 17.82 28.49 28.22
CA PHE A 89 18.06 27.34 27.37
C PHE A 89 17.05 26.24 27.66
N ASP A 90 16.70 25.52 26.61
CA ASP A 90 15.91 24.31 26.76
C ASP A 90 16.85 23.16 27.14
N LEU A 91 16.61 22.59 28.32
CA LEU A 91 17.38 21.46 28.87
C LEU A 91 16.51 20.21 29.01
N VAL A 92 15.26 20.25 28.53
CA VAL A 92 14.34 19.12 28.65
C VAL A 92 14.53 18.22 27.45
N ALA A 93 14.98 16.99 27.69
CA ALA A 93 15.09 16.00 26.62
C ALA A 93 13.70 15.56 26.10
N PRO A 94 13.57 15.27 24.80
CA PRO A 94 12.33 14.76 24.24
C PRO A 94 12.01 13.38 24.83
N THR A 95 10.73 13.12 25.09
CA THR A 95 10.23 11.83 25.59
C THR A 95 9.24 11.22 24.62
N VAL A 96 9.20 9.88 24.53
CA VAL A 96 8.21 9.20 23.69
C VAL A 96 6.82 9.30 24.32
N THR A 97 5.85 9.80 23.56
CA THR A 97 4.45 9.97 23.98
C THR A 97 3.51 8.93 23.39
N GLY A 98 3.91 8.25 22.31
CA GLY A 98 3.13 7.17 21.72
C GLY A 98 3.79 6.53 20.50
N PHE A 99 3.23 5.39 20.10
CA PHE A 99 3.63 4.62 18.93
C PHE A 99 2.41 4.33 18.03
N ASP A 100 2.62 4.29 16.73
CA ASP A 100 1.72 3.66 15.75
C ASP A 100 2.57 2.76 14.83
N PRO A 101 2.39 1.43 14.80
CA PRO A 101 1.44 0.65 15.57
C PRO A 101 1.59 0.85 17.09
N ALA A 102 0.46 0.78 17.80
CA ALA A 102 0.47 0.84 19.25
C ALA A 102 1.29 -0.32 19.85
N THR A 103 1.80 -0.13 21.05
CA THR A 103 2.55 -1.18 21.75
C THR A 103 1.69 -2.45 21.93
N SER A 104 2.26 -3.59 21.54
CA SER A 104 1.61 -4.91 21.51
C SER A 104 0.43 -5.01 20.53
N ALA A 105 0.34 -4.13 19.54
CA ALA A 105 -0.61 -4.29 18.44
C ALA A 105 -0.42 -5.64 17.73
N VAL A 106 -1.54 -6.23 17.32
CA VAL A 106 -1.62 -7.43 16.50
C VAL A 106 -2.24 -7.07 15.15
N ASN A 107 -2.11 -7.95 14.16
CA ASN A 107 -2.66 -7.77 12.82
C ASN A 107 -2.20 -6.46 12.17
N VAL A 108 -0.94 -6.09 12.38
CA VAL A 108 -0.33 -4.94 11.73
C VAL A 108 -0.08 -5.29 10.25
N PRO A 109 -0.54 -4.49 9.27
CA PRO A 109 -0.19 -4.69 7.87
C PRO A 109 1.33 -4.72 7.66
N THR A 110 1.81 -5.57 6.77
CA THR A 110 3.25 -5.80 6.58
C THR A 110 4.01 -4.62 6.00
N ASP A 111 3.29 -3.72 5.32
CA ASP A 111 3.77 -2.49 4.69
C ASP A 111 3.53 -1.24 5.57
N LYS A 112 3.00 -1.41 6.79
CA LYS A 112 2.64 -0.28 7.64
C LYS A 112 3.89 0.47 8.14
N ASP A 113 3.90 1.78 7.91
CA ASP A 113 4.84 2.72 8.52
C ASP A 113 4.81 2.64 10.04
N ILE A 114 5.98 2.79 10.67
CA ILE A 114 6.11 2.90 12.13
C ILE A 114 6.32 4.36 12.48
N LEU A 115 5.39 4.93 13.22
CA LEU A 115 5.42 6.29 13.75
C LEU A 115 5.71 6.28 15.25
N ILE A 116 6.59 7.17 15.68
CA ILE A 116 6.87 7.45 17.09
C ILE A 116 6.64 8.93 17.34
N ASN A 117 5.78 9.24 18.31
CA ASN A 117 5.49 10.62 18.70
C ASN A 117 6.27 11.00 19.96
N PHE A 118 6.71 12.25 20.01
CA PHE A 118 7.51 12.81 21.09
C PHE A 118 6.78 13.96 21.79
N SER A 119 7.24 14.31 22.99
CA SER A 119 6.71 15.41 23.81
C SER A 119 6.87 16.78 23.17
N GLU A 120 7.76 16.90 22.18
CA GLU A 120 8.15 18.15 21.54
C GLU A 120 8.77 17.92 20.16
N ALA A 121 9.05 19.00 19.43
CA ALA A 121 9.65 18.92 18.11
C ALA A 121 11.05 18.30 18.17
N ILE A 122 11.32 17.34 17.27
CA ILE A 122 12.56 16.58 17.25
C ILE A 122 13.42 16.87 16.01
N ALA A 123 14.69 16.52 16.11
CA ALA A 123 15.65 16.44 15.04
C ALA A 123 16.36 15.08 15.04
N LYS A 124 16.91 14.72 13.88
CA LYS A 124 17.76 13.53 13.74
C LYS A 124 19.06 13.73 14.52
N GLY A 125 19.41 12.78 15.38
CA GLY A 125 20.67 12.76 16.13
C GLY A 125 21.74 11.92 15.44
N SER A 126 22.48 11.14 16.23
CA SER A 126 23.48 10.18 15.77
C SER A 126 23.18 8.80 16.38
N GLY A 127 23.03 7.78 15.54
CA GLY A 127 22.70 6.44 16.01
C GLY A 127 21.84 5.65 15.03
N THR A 128 21.40 4.48 15.49
CA THR A 128 20.64 3.55 14.66
C THR A 128 19.28 3.23 15.27
N ILE A 129 18.35 2.93 14.38
CA ILE A 129 17.09 2.25 14.68
C ILE A 129 17.24 0.82 14.20
N VAL A 130 16.89 -0.15 15.05
CA VAL A 130 17.02 -1.57 14.73
C VAL A 130 15.66 -2.22 14.82
N ILE A 131 15.25 -2.91 13.75
CA ILE A 131 14.09 -3.79 13.74
C ILE A 131 14.61 -5.22 13.89
N THR A 132 14.10 -5.93 14.88
CA THR A 132 14.42 -7.35 15.13
C THR A 132 13.15 -8.18 15.17
N THR A 133 13.25 -9.48 14.90
CA THR A 133 12.18 -10.41 15.27
C THR A 133 12.16 -10.60 16.79
N ALA A 134 11.07 -11.16 17.35
CA ALA A 134 11.00 -11.51 18.76
C ALA A 134 12.12 -12.48 19.22
N ALA A 135 12.70 -13.26 18.30
CA ALA A 135 13.85 -14.11 18.57
C ALA A 135 15.20 -13.35 18.63
N GLY A 136 15.19 -12.04 18.39
CA GLY A 136 16.37 -11.16 18.42
C GLY A 136 17.17 -11.12 17.11
N ALA A 137 16.69 -11.75 16.04
CA ALA A 137 17.36 -11.70 14.74
C ALA A 137 17.15 -10.30 14.10
N PRO A 138 18.22 -9.60 13.70
CA PRO A 138 18.09 -8.30 13.04
C PRO A 138 17.46 -8.47 11.65
N VAL A 139 16.42 -7.67 11.40
CA VAL A 139 15.66 -7.63 10.14
C VAL A 139 16.08 -6.41 9.34
N ALA A 140 16.20 -5.26 10.01
CA ALA A 140 16.70 -4.04 9.40
C ALA A 140 17.44 -3.17 10.42
N THR A 141 18.40 -2.39 9.93
CA THR A 141 19.09 -1.36 10.71
C THR A 141 19.16 -0.08 9.89
N TYR A 142 18.65 1.00 10.46
CA TYR A 142 18.62 2.31 9.82
C TYR A 142 19.50 3.28 10.60
N ASP A 143 20.47 3.87 9.92
CA ASP A 143 21.16 5.06 10.44
C ASP A 143 20.18 6.25 10.37
N ILE A 144 19.88 6.87 11.52
CA ILE A 144 18.86 7.94 11.59
C ILE A 144 19.20 9.14 10.70
N ALA A 145 20.49 9.47 10.58
CA ALA A 145 20.96 10.66 9.90
C ALA A 145 20.87 10.49 8.37
N THR A 146 21.20 9.30 7.87
CA THR A 146 21.43 9.07 6.44
C THR A 146 20.38 8.20 5.76
N SER A 147 19.60 7.40 6.51
CA SER A 147 18.64 6.49 5.90
C SER A 147 17.48 7.25 5.24
N PRO A 148 17.13 6.94 3.97
CA PRO A 148 15.96 7.50 3.31
C PRO A 148 14.64 6.97 3.89
N ASN A 149 14.69 5.81 4.56
CA ASN A 149 13.57 5.15 5.23
C ASN A 149 13.18 5.80 6.56
N VAL A 150 13.89 6.86 6.97
CA VAL A 150 13.66 7.55 8.23
C VAL A 150 13.40 9.02 7.96
N SER A 151 12.28 9.54 8.43
CA SER A 151 11.92 10.95 8.28
C SER A 151 11.40 11.52 9.60
N VAL A 152 11.58 12.83 9.78
CA VAL A 152 11.10 13.56 10.95
C VAL A 152 10.20 14.70 10.47
N SER A 153 9.04 14.83 11.11
CA SER A 153 8.11 15.93 10.88
C SER A 153 7.57 16.43 12.21
N GLY A 154 7.94 17.65 12.60
CA GLY A 154 7.59 18.21 13.90
C GLY A 154 8.08 17.33 15.05
N ASN A 155 7.16 16.80 15.83
CA ASN A 155 7.43 15.91 16.97
C ASN A 155 7.26 14.41 16.62
N SER A 156 7.26 14.05 15.35
CA SER A 156 7.02 12.67 14.91
C SER A 156 8.20 12.13 14.10
N LEU A 157 8.63 10.93 14.45
CA LEU A 157 9.60 10.12 13.71
C LEU A 157 8.84 9.05 12.94
N LYS A 158 8.99 9.03 11.62
CA LYS A 158 8.47 7.98 10.74
C LYS A 158 9.60 7.07 10.28
N ILE A 159 9.39 5.77 10.41
CA ILE A 159 10.21 4.70 9.86
C ILE A 159 9.36 3.96 8.85
N ASP A 160 9.82 3.94 7.61
CA ASP A 160 9.24 3.20 6.50
C ASP A 160 10.16 1.99 6.23
N PRO A 161 9.82 0.76 6.67
CA PRO A 161 10.68 -0.40 6.46
C PRO A 161 11.09 -0.55 4.98
N SER A 162 12.37 -0.79 4.75
CA SER A 162 12.96 -0.91 3.39
C SER A 162 12.41 -2.07 2.56
N ALA A 163 11.66 -2.97 3.18
CA ALA A 163 10.88 -4.02 2.56
C ALA A 163 9.72 -4.38 3.50
N ASP A 164 8.64 -4.89 2.94
CA ASP A 164 7.50 -5.40 3.70
C ASP A 164 7.97 -6.42 4.74
N LEU A 165 7.40 -6.29 5.94
CA LEU A 165 7.66 -7.21 7.04
C LEU A 165 7.05 -8.59 6.73
N SER A 166 7.58 -9.64 7.35
CA SER A 166 7.06 -10.99 7.18
C SER A 166 5.71 -11.15 7.90
N LEU A 167 4.80 -11.91 7.29
CA LEU A 167 3.52 -12.29 7.90
C LEU A 167 3.71 -13.07 9.21
N GLY A 168 2.74 -12.94 10.12
CA GLY A 168 2.65 -13.69 11.38
C GLY A 168 3.86 -13.55 12.29
N THR A 169 4.61 -12.45 12.17
CA THR A 169 5.88 -12.25 12.86
C THR A 169 5.77 -11.12 13.87
N THR A 170 6.21 -11.39 15.10
CA THR A 170 6.38 -10.36 16.12
C THR A 170 7.72 -9.65 15.93
N TYR A 171 7.67 -8.32 15.83
CA TYR A 171 8.83 -7.45 15.69
C TYR A 171 9.04 -6.59 16.92
N ASN A 172 10.32 -6.29 17.20
CA ASN A 172 10.71 -5.25 18.13
C ASN A 172 11.48 -4.16 17.38
N VAL A 173 11.10 -2.90 17.59
CA VAL A 173 11.76 -1.72 17.04
C VAL A 173 12.47 -1.01 18.19
N THR A 174 13.79 -0.95 18.12
CA THR A 174 14.62 -0.30 19.14
C THR A 174 15.21 0.99 18.57
N ILE A 175 14.91 2.11 19.23
CA ILE A 175 15.53 3.41 18.99
C ILE A 175 16.70 3.51 19.98
N ASN A 176 17.93 3.49 19.49
CA ASN A 176 19.09 3.60 20.35
C ASN A 176 19.25 5.02 20.91
N SER A 177 19.87 5.13 22.08
CA SER A 177 20.21 6.42 22.69
C SER A 177 21.00 7.29 21.70
N GLY A 178 20.70 8.60 21.68
CA GLY A 178 21.32 9.56 20.76
C GLY A 178 20.73 9.60 19.35
N ALA A 179 19.91 8.62 18.94
CA ALA A 179 19.31 8.60 17.60
C ALA A 179 18.33 9.76 17.38
N VAL A 180 17.65 10.20 18.43
CA VAL A 180 16.72 11.33 18.42
C VAL A 180 17.17 12.38 19.43
N LYS A 181 17.03 13.64 19.04
CA LYS A 181 17.21 14.82 19.91
C LYS A 181 16.11 15.83 19.62
N ASP A 182 15.94 16.83 20.46
CA ASP A 182 15.08 17.98 20.16
C ASP A 182 15.79 19.01 19.26
N LEU A 183 15.16 20.16 19.04
CA LEU A 183 15.75 21.27 18.27
C LEU A 183 16.81 22.07 19.05
N ALA A 184 16.82 21.97 20.38
CA ALA A 184 17.84 22.57 21.25
C ALA A 184 19.09 21.68 21.39
N GLY A 185 19.01 20.44 20.92
CA GLY A 185 20.09 19.46 20.91
C GLY A 185 20.04 18.43 22.03
N ASN A 186 19.05 18.48 22.94
CA ASN A 186 18.97 17.52 24.04
C ASN A 186 18.60 16.13 23.48
N SER A 187 19.43 15.14 23.79
CA SER A 187 19.25 13.78 23.28
C SER A 187 18.18 13.03 24.07
N LEU A 188 17.44 12.16 23.40
CA LEU A 188 16.54 11.20 24.03
C LEU A 188 17.29 10.41 25.12
N ALA A 189 16.91 10.61 26.38
CA ALA A 189 17.66 10.15 27.55
C ALA A 189 17.79 8.62 27.67
N ALA A 190 16.80 7.87 27.20
CA ALA A 190 16.83 6.42 27.15
C ALA A 190 16.30 5.90 25.82
N GLY A 191 16.97 4.90 25.27
CA GLY A 191 16.45 4.18 24.11
C GLY A 191 15.05 3.63 24.37
N SER A 192 14.22 3.62 23.33
CA SER A 192 12.83 3.17 23.42
C SER A 192 12.62 1.93 22.58
N THR A 193 11.80 0.99 23.07
CA THR A 193 11.46 -0.23 22.32
C THR A 193 9.95 -0.35 22.14
N LEU A 194 9.53 -0.53 20.90
CA LEU A 194 8.16 -0.90 20.51
C LEU A 194 8.12 -2.38 20.15
N SER A 195 7.03 -3.08 20.47
CA SER A 195 6.76 -4.44 20.01
C SER A 195 5.38 -4.51 19.36
N PHE A 196 5.24 -5.20 18.23
CA PHE A 196 3.96 -5.46 17.55
C PHE A 196 4.06 -6.75 16.71
N SER A 197 2.93 -7.30 16.26
CA SER A 197 2.88 -8.47 15.37
C SER A 197 2.13 -8.17 14.09
N THR A 198 2.65 -8.66 12.97
CA THR A 198 2.04 -8.51 11.66
C THR A 198 0.85 -9.44 11.46
N VAL A 199 -0.01 -9.10 10.49
CA VAL A 199 -1.11 -9.96 9.99
C VAL A 199 -0.60 -11.35 9.61
N ASN A 200 -1.46 -12.36 9.71
CA ASN A 200 -1.11 -13.75 9.41
C ASN A 200 -2.21 -14.44 8.61
N ASN A 201 -1.86 -14.97 7.45
CA ASN A 201 -2.78 -15.77 6.64
C ASN A 201 -3.04 -17.11 7.33
N THR A 202 -4.31 -17.42 7.52
CA THR A 202 -4.80 -18.59 8.24
C THR A 202 -5.60 -19.46 7.29
N THR A 203 -5.44 -20.78 7.44
CA THR A 203 -6.32 -21.76 6.80
C THR A 203 -7.23 -22.35 7.86
N ILE A 204 -8.53 -22.12 7.71
CA ILE A 204 -9.57 -22.55 8.65
C ILE A 204 -10.43 -23.59 7.94
N VAL A 205 -10.64 -24.72 8.61
CA VAL A 205 -11.54 -25.78 8.15
C VAL A 205 -12.50 -26.07 9.31
N GLY A 206 -13.79 -25.81 9.07
CA GLY A 206 -14.86 -26.15 9.99
C GLY A 206 -15.20 -27.64 9.97
N THR A 207 -16.39 -27.95 10.45
CA THR A 207 -16.88 -29.31 10.70
C THR A 207 -18.01 -29.66 9.74
N SER A 208 -18.81 -30.68 10.09
CA SER A 208 -20.05 -31.00 9.37
C SER A 208 -21.30 -30.44 10.06
N GLY A 209 -21.11 -29.58 11.07
CA GLY A 209 -22.18 -28.90 11.79
C GLY A 209 -22.02 -27.39 11.68
N ASN A 210 -22.98 -26.65 12.25
CA ASN A 210 -22.97 -25.19 12.15
C ASN A 210 -21.82 -24.58 12.97
N ASP A 211 -20.89 -23.94 12.29
CA ASP A 211 -19.70 -23.33 12.85
C ASP A 211 -19.77 -21.79 12.85
N ASN A 212 -18.96 -21.17 13.72
CA ASN A 212 -18.73 -19.72 13.71
C ASN A 212 -17.23 -19.48 13.52
N LEU A 213 -16.86 -19.15 12.28
CA LEU A 213 -15.49 -19.11 11.80
C LEU A 213 -15.06 -17.64 11.60
N LYS A 214 -13.87 -17.31 12.12
CA LYS A 214 -13.27 -15.99 11.99
C LYS A 214 -11.82 -16.10 11.52
N GLY A 215 -11.50 -15.51 10.37
CA GLY A 215 -10.15 -15.49 9.78
C GLY A 215 -9.18 -14.64 10.60
N GLY A 216 -9.53 -13.37 10.81
CA GLY A 216 -8.73 -12.45 11.61
C GLY A 216 -8.15 -11.34 10.76
N GLY A 217 -6.82 -11.31 10.62
CA GLY A 217 -6.15 -10.35 9.76
C GLY A 217 -5.12 -11.04 8.89
N GLY A 218 -5.01 -10.65 7.62
CA GLY A 218 -4.25 -11.36 6.60
C GLY A 218 -5.19 -11.94 5.54
N ASP A 219 -4.64 -12.57 4.51
CA ASP A 219 -5.46 -13.17 3.45
C ASP A 219 -5.81 -14.62 3.82
N ASP A 220 -6.98 -14.83 4.40
CA ASP A 220 -7.40 -16.11 4.97
C ASP A 220 -8.11 -17.02 3.94
N LYS A 221 -7.99 -18.33 4.18
CA LYS A 221 -8.72 -19.38 3.44
C LYS A 221 -9.63 -20.13 4.38
N ILE A 222 -10.94 -20.02 4.18
CA ILE A 222 -11.94 -20.54 5.11
C ILE A 222 -12.83 -21.54 4.39
N THR A 223 -12.87 -22.77 4.88
CA THR A 223 -13.82 -23.81 4.44
C THR A 223 -14.79 -24.06 5.59
N GLY A 224 -16.08 -23.75 5.40
CA GLY A 224 -17.13 -24.01 6.39
C GLY A 224 -17.28 -25.51 6.69
N GLY A 225 -17.29 -26.30 5.61
CA GLY A 225 -17.62 -27.71 5.68
C GLY A 225 -19.11 -27.87 5.44
N GLY A 226 -19.77 -28.79 6.15
CA GLY A 226 -21.22 -28.94 6.04
C GLY A 226 -21.92 -28.29 7.22
N GLY A 227 -23.18 -27.91 7.06
CA GLY A 227 -23.92 -27.18 8.10
C GLY A 227 -24.39 -25.84 7.57
N ASN A 228 -24.85 -24.96 8.45
CA ASN A 228 -25.11 -23.57 8.10
C ASN A 228 -24.17 -22.70 8.92
N ASP A 229 -23.14 -22.19 8.29
CA ASP A 229 -22.03 -21.55 8.98
C ASP A 229 -22.15 -20.03 9.02
N ILE A 230 -21.49 -19.43 10.02
CA ILE A 230 -21.23 -17.99 10.06
C ILE A 230 -19.74 -17.81 9.79
N ILE A 231 -19.40 -17.12 8.71
CA ILE A 231 -18.03 -16.89 8.28
C ILE A 231 -17.75 -15.38 8.28
N ASN A 232 -16.71 -14.99 8.99
CA ASN A 232 -16.13 -13.65 8.96
C ASN A 232 -14.68 -13.77 8.50
N GLY A 233 -14.32 -13.21 7.33
CA GLY A 233 -12.93 -13.24 6.87
C GLY A 233 -12.07 -12.35 7.74
N GLY A 234 -12.35 -11.05 7.76
CA GLY A 234 -11.68 -10.10 8.63
C GLY A 234 -11.01 -9.00 7.84
N ASP A 235 -9.80 -8.62 8.26
CA ASP A 235 -8.97 -7.67 7.52
C ASP A 235 -8.10 -8.42 6.50
N GLY A 236 -8.11 -8.04 5.23
CA GLY A 236 -7.31 -8.69 4.19
C GLY A 236 -8.16 -9.03 2.97
N THR A 237 -7.64 -9.88 2.09
CA THR A 237 -8.39 -10.46 0.97
C THR A 237 -8.72 -11.92 1.28
N ASP A 238 -9.91 -12.15 1.80
CA ASP A 238 -10.31 -13.46 2.31
C ASP A 238 -11.04 -14.30 1.27
N THR A 239 -10.79 -15.61 1.30
CA THR A 239 -11.40 -16.58 0.40
C THR A 239 -12.20 -17.63 1.16
N ALA A 240 -13.52 -17.63 0.97
CA ALA A 240 -14.39 -18.74 1.36
C ALA A 240 -14.37 -19.84 0.29
N ILE A 241 -14.12 -21.09 0.67
CA ILE A 241 -13.93 -22.22 -0.25
C ILE A 241 -15.10 -23.19 -0.11
N TYR A 242 -15.69 -23.52 -1.25
CA TYR A 242 -16.82 -24.44 -1.41
C TYR A 242 -16.41 -25.67 -2.20
N SER A 243 -16.98 -26.82 -1.84
CA SER A 243 -16.59 -28.13 -2.37
C SER A 243 -17.21 -28.45 -3.74
N GLY A 244 -18.27 -27.72 -4.11
CA GLY A 244 -19.05 -27.94 -5.34
C GLY A 244 -18.72 -27.01 -6.51
N LYS A 245 -19.44 -27.17 -7.62
CA LYS A 245 -19.38 -26.24 -8.75
C LYS A 245 -20.23 -25.02 -8.47
N LEU A 246 -19.85 -23.85 -8.99
CA LEU A 246 -20.64 -22.62 -8.83
C LEU A 246 -22.11 -22.80 -9.26
N SER A 247 -22.36 -23.58 -10.32
CA SER A 247 -23.71 -23.92 -10.78
C SER A 247 -24.58 -24.68 -9.75
N ASP A 248 -24.00 -25.23 -8.68
CA ASP A 248 -24.72 -25.88 -7.59
C ASP A 248 -25.16 -24.91 -6.48
N TYR A 249 -24.80 -23.63 -6.54
CA TYR A 249 -25.07 -22.66 -5.46
C TYR A 249 -26.04 -21.55 -5.89
N ASN A 250 -26.70 -20.97 -4.90
CA ASN A 250 -27.36 -19.67 -4.99
C ASN A 250 -26.61 -18.70 -4.07
N ILE A 251 -26.25 -17.53 -4.59
CA ILE A 251 -25.45 -16.51 -3.93
C ILE A 251 -26.27 -15.23 -3.91
N SER A 252 -26.49 -14.66 -2.74
CA SER A 252 -27.30 -13.45 -2.61
C SER A 252 -26.81 -12.55 -1.48
N GLY A 253 -26.85 -11.24 -1.69
CA GLY A 253 -26.50 -10.25 -0.66
C GLY A 253 -25.50 -9.23 -1.17
N ASN A 254 -24.62 -8.77 -0.29
CA ASN A 254 -23.54 -7.84 -0.61
C ASN A 254 -22.29 -8.17 0.22
N ALA A 255 -21.19 -7.47 -0.02
CA ALA A 255 -19.89 -7.73 0.62
C ALA A 255 -19.92 -7.77 2.17
N ASN A 256 -20.88 -7.08 2.80
CA ASN A 256 -21.00 -7.04 4.26
C ASN A 256 -21.95 -8.10 4.84
N SER A 257 -22.82 -8.66 4.01
CA SER A 257 -23.85 -9.63 4.42
C SER A 257 -24.23 -10.46 3.20
N LEU A 258 -23.47 -11.53 2.97
CA LEU A 258 -23.63 -12.45 1.85
C LEU A 258 -24.21 -13.77 2.35
N THR A 259 -25.06 -14.40 1.56
CA THR A 259 -25.53 -15.76 1.78
C THR A 259 -25.13 -16.63 0.61
N VAL A 260 -24.48 -17.76 0.90
CA VAL A 260 -24.13 -18.79 -0.09
C VAL A 260 -24.87 -20.06 0.29
N GLN A 261 -25.80 -20.48 -0.56
CA GLN A 261 -26.65 -21.64 -0.34
C GLN A 261 -26.33 -22.74 -1.35
N ASP A 262 -25.88 -23.88 -0.86
CA ASP A 262 -25.72 -25.10 -1.61
C ASP A 262 -27.09 -25.73 -1.93
N LYS A 263 -27.31 -26.08 -3.20
CA LYS A 263 -28.50 -26.80 -3.65
C LYS A 263 -28.36 -28.32 -3.46
N VAL A 264 -27.16 -28.81 -3.19
CA VAL A 264 -26.86 -30.23 -2.94
C VAL A 264 -26.98 -30.51 -1.44
N ALA A 265 -27.87 -31.44 -1.09
CA ALA A 265 -28.12 -31.79 0.30
C ALA A 265 -26.88 -32.40 0.98
N ALA A 266 -26.63 -31.98 2.23
CA ALA A 266 -25.59 -32.51 3.11
C ALA A 266 -24.14 -32.38 2.59
N ARG A 267 -23.88 -31.37 1.75
CA ARG A 267 -22.53 -30.99 1.32
C ARG A 267 -22.07 -29.73 2.06
N ASP A 268 -22.34 -28.54 1.55
CA ASP A 268 -21.85 -27.30 2.17
C ASP A 268 -22.96 -26.54 2.92
N GLY A 269 -24.24 -26.80 2.63
CA GLY A 269 -25.37 -26.21 3.33
C GLY A 269 -25.58 -24.71 3.04
N SER A 270 -25.91 -23.88 4.04
CA SER A 270 -26.30 -22.48 3.82
C SER A 270 -25.58 -21.53 4.76
N ASP A 271 -24.60 -20.81 4.23
CA ASP A 271 -23.68 -20.00 5.00
C ASP A 271 -23.99 -18.51 4.95
N SER A 272 -23.66 -17.82 6.04
CA SER A 272 -23.74 -16.36 6.18
C SER A 272 -22.32 -15.79 6.28
N LEU A 273 -21.93 -15.00 5.30
CA LEU A 273 -20.58 -14.47 5.12
C LEU A 273 -20.56 -12.95 5.34
N SER A 274 -19.46 -12.47 5.93
CA SER A 274 -19.14 -11.05 6.10
C SER A 274 -17.64 -10.84 5.96
N GLN A 275 -17.20 -9.70 5.40
CA GLN A 275 -15.77 -9.40 5.22
C GLN A 275 -15.06 -10.54 4.49
N VAL A 276 -15.63 -10.97 3.36
CA VAL A 276 -15.05 -11.98 2.48
C VAL A 276 -15.10 -11.40 1.08
N GLU A 277 -13.95 -11.36 0.42
CA GLU A 277 -13.78 -10.74 -0.89
C GLU A 277 -13.87 -11.78 -2.01
N ARG A 278 -13.64 -13.06 -1.71
CA ARG A 278 -13.60 -14.13 -2.71
C ARG A 278 -14.39 -15.36 -2.30
N LEU A 279 -15.11 -15.93 -3.26
CA LEU A 279 -15.69 -17.27 -3.15
C LEU A 279 -15.00 -18.19 -4.15
N GLN A 280 -14.37 -19.26 -3.68
CA GLN A 280 -13.76 -20.26 -4.54
C GLN A 280 -14.62 -21.52 -4.59
N PHE A 281 -15.03 -21.89 -5.80
CA PHE A 281 -15.72 -23.14 -6.11
C PHE A 281 -14.78 -24.09 -6.85
N SER A 282 -15.25 -25.31 -7.11
CA SER A 282 -14.48 -26.35 -7.81
C SER A 282 -14.21 -26.05 -9.30
N ASP A 283 -14.90 -25.05 -9.89
CA ASP A 283 -14.78 -24.66 -11.29
C ASP A 283 -14.53 -23.16 -11.53
N HIS A 284 -14.86 -22.30 -10.57
CA HIS A 284 -14.74 -20.85 -10.68
C HIS A 284 -14.36 -20.18 -9.37
N ILE A 285 -13.86 -18.94 -9.49
CA ILE A 285 -13.71 -18.02 -8.35
C ILE A 285 -14.60 -16.82 -8.61
N LEU A 286 -15.33 -16.35 -7.60
CA LEU A 286 -16.00 -15.06 -7.63
C LEU A 286 -15.18 -14.03 -6.87
N ASN A 287 -14.92 -12.89 -7.51
CA ASN A 287 -14.43 -11.67 -6.90
C ASN A 287 -15.63 -10.78 -6.54
N LEU A 288 -15.82 -10.55 -5.24
CA LEU A 288 -16.95 -9.79 -4.71
C LEU A 288 -16.68 -8.27 -4.62
N SER A 289 -15.42 -7.83 -4.80
CA SER A 289 -15.05 -6.41 -4.74
C SER A 289 -15.23 -5.68 -6.08
N VAL A 290 -15.09 -6.40 -7.21
CA VAL A 290 -15.08 -5.81 -8.56
C VAL A 290 -16.30 -4.93 -8.87
N GLN A 291 -17.48 -5.21 -8.30
CA GLN A 291 -18.66 -4.35 -8.50
C GLN A 291 -18.47 -2.95 -7.91
N ALA A 292 -17.85 -2.86 -6.74
CA ALA A 292 -17.57 -1.58 -6.11
C ALA A 292 -16.50 -0.81 -6.90
N ASP A 293 -15.47 -1.51 -7.38
CA ASP A 293 -14.40 -0.91 -8.16
C ASP A 293 -14.87 -0.43 -9.53
N ALA A 294 -15.68 -1.22 -10.24
CA ALA A 294 -16.30 -0.81 -11.50
C ALA A 294 -17.18 0.45 -11.34
N ARG A 295 -17.92 0.56 -10.22
CA ARG A 295 -18.73 1.75 -9.89
C ARG A 295 -17.89 2.98 -9.50
N SER A 296 -16.59 2.81 -9.24
CA SER A 296 -15.69 3.89 -8.85
C SER A 296 -15.16 4.70 -10.06
N ILE A 297 -15.44 4.26 -11.28
CA ILE A 297 -15.18 4.98 -12.53
C ILE A 297 -16.48 5.16 -13.33
N SER A 298 -16.48 6.03 -14.34
CA SER A 298 -17.66 6.17 -15.22
C SER A 298 -17.85 4.95 -16.10
N SER A 299 -19.09 4.63 -16.47
CA SER A 299 -19.40 3.51 -17.37
C SER A 299 -18.63 3.59 -18.69
N GLY A 300 -18.49 4.78 -19.28
CA GLY A 300 -17.71 4.96 -20.50
C GLY A 300 -16.22 4.65 -20.34
N GLN A 301 -15.64 4.88 -19.17
CA GLN A 301 -14.24 4.50 -18.88
C GLN A 301 -14.12 2.98 -18.68
N LEU A 302 -15.07 2.37 -17.97
CA LEU A 302 -15.14 0.92 -17.78
C LEU A 302 -15.23 0.20 -19.13
N HIS A 303 -16.21 0.58 -19.95
CA HIS A 303 -16.44 0.02 -21.28
C HIS A 303 -15.21 0.19 -22.18
N ALA A 304 -14.53 1.34 -22.12
CA ALA A 304 -13.29 1.52 -22.86
C ALA A 304 -12.19 0.52 -22.45
N ILE A 305 -12.08 0.15 -21.17
CA ILE A 305 -11.13 -0.88 -20.71
C ILE A 305 -11.55 -2.28 -21.19
N GLU A 306 -12.84 -2.62 -21.09
CA GLU A 306 -13.37 -3.90 -21.57
C GLU A 306 -13.15 -4.08 -23.08
N GLU A 307 -13.32 -3.01 -23.86
CA GLU A 307 -13.09 -3.04 -25.30
C GLU A 307 -11.62 -3.22 -25.68
N LEU A 308 -10.66 -2.84 -24.81
CA LEU A 308 -9.26 -3.20 -25.04
C LEU A 308 -9.06 -4.73 -24.99
N TYR A 309 -9.80 -5.45 -24.15
CA TYR A 309 -9.77 -6.92 -24.16
C TYR A 309 -10.29 -7.48 -25.48
N VAL A 310 -11.34 -6.87 -26.03
CA VAL A 310 -11.86 -7.23 -27.36
C VAL A 310 -10.81 -6.96 -28.43
N ALA A 311 -10.23 -5.77 -28.46
CA ALA A 311 -9.33 -5.35 -29.52
C ALA A 311 -8.01 -6.15 -29.54
N PHE A 312 -7.39 -6.38 -28.37
CA PHE A 312 -6.06 -7.00 -28.28
C PHE A 312 -6.09 -8.51 -28.02
N PHE A 313 -7.18 -9.05 -27.48
CA PHE A 313 -7.25 -10.47 -27.13
C PHE A 313 -8.44 -11.20 -27.76
N ASN A 314 -9.38 -10.47 -28.38
CA ASN A 314 -10.70 -10.98 -28.79
C ASN A 314 -11.34 -11.84 -27.69
N ARG A 315 -11.36 -11.29 -26.47
CA ARG A 315 -11.67 -12.01 -25.24
C ARG A 315 -12.60 -11.17 -24.36
N VAL A 316 -13.50 -11.85 -23.63
CA VAL A 316 -14.23 -11.26 -22.50
C VAL A 316 -13.32 -11.27 -21.26
N PRO A 317 -13.14 -10.14 -20.54
CA PRO A 317 -12.31 -10.12 -19.34
C PRO A 317 -12.84 -11.06 -18.25
N ASP A 318 -11.94 -11.53 -17.40
CA ASP A 318 -12.30 -12.04 -16.07
C ASP A 318 -12.34 -10.88 -15.06
N ALA A 319 -12.94 -11.11 -13.91
CA ALA A 319 -13.13 -10.06 -12.90
C ALA A 319 -11.83 -9.51 -12.35
N ASP A 320 -10.86 -10.38 -12.00
CA ASP A 320 -9.58 -9.93 -11.42
C ASP A 320 -8.74 -9.15 -12.43
N GLY A 321 -8.76 -9.55 -13.70
CA GLY A 321 -8.07 -8.82 -14.76
C GLY A 321 -8.69 -7.44 -14.96
N LEU A 322 -10.02 -7.35 -15.03
CA LEU A 322 -10.70 -6.07 -15.17
C LEU A 322 -10.46 -5.15 -13.97
N ASP A 323 -10.58 -5.70 -12.76
CA ASP A 323 -10.33 -4.99 -11.51
C ASP A 323 -8.92 -4.40 -11.44
N TYR A 324 -7.91 -5.16 -11.85
CA TYR A 324 -6.54 -4.68 -11.94
C TYR A 324 -6.44 -3.43 -12.83
N TRP A 325 -7.05 -3.43 -14.02
CA TRP A 325 -6.97 -2.28 -14.94
C TRP A 325 -7.78 -1.08 -14.48
N ILE A 326 -8.89 -1.29 -13.76
CA ILE A 326 -9.62 -0.22 -13.08
C ILE A 326 -8.69 0.46 -12.06
N HIS A 327 -7.95 -0.30 -11.27
CA HIS A 327 -6.98 0.23 -10.32
C HIS A 327 -5.81 0.96 -11.01
N GLN A 328 -5.28 0.43 -12.12
CA GLN A 328 -4.26 1.12 -12.91
C GLN A 328 -4.76 2.45 -13.49
N TYR A 329 -6.02 2.50 -13.95
CA TYR A 329 -6.65 3.74 -14.40
C TYR A 329 -6.76 4.77 -13.26
N LYS A 330 -7.23 4.33 -12.08
CA LYS A 330 -7.31 5.17 -10.87
C LYS A 330 -5.94 5.66 -10.39
N ALA A 331 -4.89 4.88 -10.63
CA ALA A 331 -3.50 5.28 -10.38
C ALA A 331 -2.95 6.31 -11.39
N GLY A 332 -3.74 6.71 -12.39
CA GLY A 332 -3.44 7.81 -13.30
C GLY A 332 -3.04 7.38 -14.72
N LEU A 333 -3.05 6.09 -15.06
CA LEU A 333 -2.85 5.68 -16.45
C LEU A 333 -4.06 6.04 -17.30
N SER A 334 -3.80 6.63 -18.49
CA SER A 334 -4.83 6.84 -19.51
C SER A 334 -5.20 5.53 -20.21
N ILE A 335 -6.40 5.48 -20.83
CA ILE A 335 -6.85 4.33 -21.64
C ILE A 335 -5.83 3.98 -22.74
N SER A 336 -5.24 4.98 -23.40
CA SER A 336 -4.20 4.75 -24.41
C SER A 336 -2.93 4.11 -23.83
N GLN A 337 -2.53 4.48 -22.61
CA GLN A 337 -1.39 3.87 -21.94
C GLN A 337 -1.70 2.42 -21.52
N ILE A 338 -2.91 2.18 -21.01
CA ILE A 338 -3.40 0.81 -20.74
C ILE A 338 -3.39 -0.02 -22.02
N GLY A 339 -3.88 0.53 -23.14
CA GLY A 339 -3.84 -0.12 -24.45
C GLY A 339 -2.43 -0.47 -24.92
N ASN A 340 -1.43 0.37 -24.63
CA ASN A 340 -0.03 0.03 -24.92
C ASN A 340 0.45 -1.17 -24.07
N SER A 341 0.07 -1.22 -22.79
CA SER A 341 0.36 -2.37 -21.94
C SER A 341 -0.34 -3.65 -22.43
N PHE A 342 -1.58 -3.55 -22.92
CA PHE A 342 -2.30 -4.67 -23.52
C PHE A 342 -1.60 -5.19 -24.77
N PHE A 343 -1.13 -4.29 -25.64
CA PHE A 343 -0.36 -4.67 -26.82
C PHE A 343 0.91 -5.45 -26.44
N SER A 344 1.68 -4.95 -25.46
CA SER A 344 2.87 -5.64 -24.95
C SER A 344 2.53 -7.00 -24.33
N ALA A 345 1.40 -7.12 -23.62
CA ALA A 345 0.94 -8.39 -23.08
C ALA A 345 0.50 -9.36 -24.19
N ALA A 346 -0.18 -8.88 -25.22
CA ALA A 346 -0.67 -9.70 -26.33
C ALA A 346 0.46 -10.42 -27.06
N GLN A 347 1.60 -9.74 -27.22
CA GLN A 347 2.81 -10.29 -27.85
C GLN A 347 3.46 -11.42 -27.05
N GLN A 348 3.14 -11.57 -25.76
CA GLN A 348 3.63 -12.68 -24.93
C GLN A 348 2.83 -13.97 -25.17
N PHE A 349 1.65 -13.88 -25.79
CA PHE A 349 0.75 -15.00 -26.08
C PHE A 349 0.43 -15.09 -27.59
N PRO A 350 1.44 -15.17 -28.48
CA PRO A 350 1.24 -15.04 -29.92
C PRO A 350 0.37 -16.16 -30.52
N VAL A 351 0.35 -17.34 -29.91
CA VAL A 351 -0.47 -18.47 -30.37
C VAL A 351 -1.96 -18.19 -30.18
N GLN A 352 -2.32 -17.54 -29.08
CA GLN A 352 -3.71 -17.26 -28.72
C GLN A 352 -4.18 -15.96 -29.35
N THR A 353 -3.36 -14.90 -29.28
CA THR A 353 -3.79 -13.55 -29.66
C THR A 353 -3.52 -13.25 -31.13
N GLY A 354 -2.53 -13.91 -31.73
CA GLY A 354 -2.03 -13.60 -33.08
C GLY A 354 -1.01 -12.44 -33.11
N PHE A 355 -0.86 -11.68 -32.03
CA PHE A 355 0.13 -10.61 -31.95
C PHE A 355 1.51 -11.18 -31.62
N SER A 356 2.55 -10.75 -32.34
CA SER A 356 3.93 -11.19 -32.08
C SER A 356 4.92 -10.03 -32.04
N SER A 357 6.09 -10.25 -31.47
CA SER A 357 7.17 -9.25 -31.43
C SER A 357 7.79 -8.98 -32.81
N SER A 358 7.60 -9.89 -33.79
CA SER A 358 8.10 -9.77 -35.15
C SER A 358 7.03 -9.34 -36.16
N GLN A 359 5.82 -9.02 -35.70
CA GLN A 359 4.72 -8.61 -36.59
C GLN A 359 5.01 -7.24 -37.23
N THR A 360 4.47 -7.03 -38.42
CA THR A 360 4.49 -5.71 -39.06
C THR A 360 3.33 -4.85 -38.55
N ASP A 361 3.43 -3.53 -38.73
CA ASP A 361 2.31 -2.62 -38.45
C ASP A 361 1.05 -2.99 -39.26
N THR A 362 1.24 -3.50 -40.49
CA THR A 362 0.14 -4.02 -41.32
C THR A 362 -0.55 -5.23 -40.66
N ASP A 363 0.22 -6.17 -40.11
CA ASP A 363 -0.33 -7.33 -39.40
C ASP A 363 -1.10 -6.89 -38.16
N PHE A 364 -0.54 -5.95 -37.40
CA PHE A 364 -1.18 -5.35 -36.23
C PHE A 364 -2.52 -4.70 -36.59
N ILE A 365 -2.55 -3.78 -37.56
CA ILE A 365 -3.77 -3.07 -37.98
C ILE A 365 -4.82 -4.06 -38.49
N THR A 366 -4.40 -5.06 -39.28
CA THR A 366 -5.30 -6.09 -39.82
C THR A 366 -5.98 -6.88 -38.71
N LEU A 367 -5.23 -7.26 -37.68
CA LEU A 367 -5.76 -8.02 -36.55
C LEU A 367 -6.70 -7.17 -35.68
N VAL A 368 -6.39 -5.89 -35.45
CA VAL A 368 -7.29 -4.95 -34.78
C VAL A 368 -8.61 -4.79 -35.55
N TYR A 369 -8.54 -4.61 -36.89
CA TYR A 369 -9.72 -4.51 -37.74
C TYR A 369 -10.60 -5.76 -37.68
N LYS A 370 -9.97 -6.94 -37.66
CA LYS A 370 -10.69 -8.20 -37.49
C LYS A 370 -11.42 -8.26 -36.14
N ASN A 371 -10.72 -7.92 -35.05
CA ASN A 371 -11.25 -8.05 -33.70
C ASN A 371 -12.34 -7.03 -33.36
N VAL A 372 -12.15 -5.77 -33.80
CA VAL A 372 -13.02 -4.63 -33.49
C VAL A 372 -14.15 -4.49 -34.51
N LEU A 373 -13.85 -4.59 -35.80
CA LEU A 373 -14.81 -4.32 -36.87
C LEU A 373 -15.40 -5.59 -37.49
N GLY A 374 -14.97 -6.78 -37.07
CA GLY A 374 -15.39 -8.06 -37.67
C GLY A 374 -14.98 -8.22 -39.14
N ARG A 375 -14.07 -7.38 -39.66
CA ARG A 375 -13.63 -7.40 -41.05
C ARG A 375 -12.48 -8.40 -41.22
N ASN A 376 -12.81 -9.62 -41.65
CA ASN A 376 -11.81 -10.69 -41.83
C ASN A 376 -10.74 -10.37 -42.88
N ASP A 377 -11.07 -9.51 -43.85
CA ASP A 377 -10.13 -9.07 -44.90
C ASP A 377 -9.24 -7.90 -44.45
N GLY A 378 -9.43 -7.39 -43.22
CA GLY A 378 -8.69 -6.24 -42.69
C GLY A 378 -9.20 -4.87 -43.17
N PRO A 379 -8.39 -3.80 -43.03
CA PRO A 379 -8.68 -2.48 -43.57
C PRO A 379 -8.69 -2.46 -45.10
N ASP A 380 -9.46 -1.54 -45.69
CA ASP A 380 -9.27 -1.17 -47.09
C ASP A 380 -7.94 -0.43 -47.30
N ALA A 381 -7.53 -0.26 -48.57
CA ALA A 381 -6.21 0.28 -48.91
C ALA A 381 -5.98 1.70 -48.37
N ASP A 382 -7.02 2.54 -48.38
CA ASP A 382 -6.94 3.92 -47.89
C ASP A 382 -6.86 3.96 -46.36
N GLY A 383 -7.69 3.16 -45.68
CA GLY A 383 -7.64 3.01 -44.22
C GLY A 383 -6.30 2.45 -43.73
N LEU A 384 -5.76 1.45 -44.40
CA LEU A 384 -4.44 0.90 -44.07
C LEU A 384 -3.33 1.96 -44.24
N SER A 385 -3.34 2.68 -45.36
CA SER A 385 -2.39 3.76 -45.63
C SER A 385 -2.44 4.86 -44.56
N TYR A 386 -3.66 5.26 -44.16
CA TYR A 386 -3.86 6.23 -43.08
C TYR A 386 -3.25 5.76 -41.76
N TRP A 387 -3.54 4.53 -41.31
CA TRP A 387 -3.03 4.03 -40.04
C TRP A 387 -1.51 3.80 -40.03
N LEU A 388 -0.94 3.33 -41.13
CA LEU A 388 0.52 3.22 -41.28
C LEU A 388 1.19 4.60 -41.19
N HIS A 389 0.57 5.64 -41.77
CA HIS A 389 1.05 7.01 -41.65
C HIS A 389 1.00 7.51 -40.19
N GLU A 390 -0.10 7.26 -39.48
CA GLU A 390 -0.25 7.66 -38.07
C GLU A 390 0.77 6.97 -37.16
N LEU A 391 0.97 5.65 -37.32
CA LEU A 391 2.01 4.92 -36.58
C LEU A 391 3.41 5.46 -36.89
N GLY A 392 3.69 5.73 -38.18
CA GLY A 392 4.96 6.33 -38.62
C GLY A 392 5.22 7.73 -38.05
N ASN A 393 4.16 8.47 -37.69
CA ASN A 393 4.24 9.79 -37.04
C ASN A 393 4.29 9.73 -35.51
N GLY A 394 4.31 8.53 -34.91
CA GLY A 394 4.47 8.34 -33.47
C GLY A 394 3.17 8.16 -32.69
N THR A 395 2.03 7.96 -33.37
CA THR A 395 0.80 7.50 -32.70
C THR A 395 1.08 6.14 -32.04
N SER A 396 0.75 6.01 -30.75
CA SER A 396 0.94 4.73 -30.05
C SER A 396 -0.14 3.72 -30.41
N HIS A 397 0.16 2.42 -30.28
CA HIS A 397 -0.77 1.32 -30.57
C HIS A 397 -2.08 1.46 -29.78
N GLY A 398 -2.00 1.80 -28.49
CA GLY A 398 -3.18 2.03 -27.65
C GLY A 398 -4.01 3.25 -28.10
N SER A 399 -3.38 4.32 -28.57
CA SER A 399 -4.08 5.49 -29.11
C SER A 399 -4.78 5.18 -30.43
N LEU A 400 -4.11 4.43 -31.32
CA LEU A 400 -4.70 3.96 -32.57
C LEU A 400 -5.94 3.10 -32.31
N VAL A 401 -5.82 2.10 -31.43
CA VAL A 401 -6.94 1.19 -31.10
C VAL A 401 -8.10 1.96 -30.47
N SER A 402 -7.82 2.89 -29.55
CA SER A 402 -8.86 3.73 -28.95
C SER A 402 -9.59 4.57 -30.00
N THR A 403 -8.87 5.06 -31.02
CA THR A 403 -9.48 5.83 -32.12
C THR A 403 -10.36 4.96 -33.01
N ILE A 404 -9.93 3.73 -33.32
CA ILE A 404 -10.74 2.76 -34.08
C ILE A 404 -12.01 2.38 -33.32
N LEU A 405 -11.91 2.09 -32.02
CA LEU A 405 -13.06 1.75 -31.17
C LEU A 405 -14.09 2.90 -31.15
N ASN A 406 -13.63 4.12 -30.90
CA ASN A 406 -14.50 5.30 -30.92
C ASN A 406 -15.19 5.49 -32.28
N ALA A 407 -14.48 5.26 -33.39
CA ALA A 407 -15.06 5.33 -34.73
C ALA A 407 -16.10 4.22 -34.96
N ALA A 408 -15.83 3.00 -34.50
CA ALA A 408 -16.73 1.85 -34.64
C ALA A 408 -18.12 2.09 -34.02
N HIS A 409 -18.14 2.72 -32.84
CA HIS A 409 -19.39 3.11 -32.17
C HIS A 409 -20.24 4.10 -32.98
N THR A 410 -19.62 4.94 -33.81
CA THR A 410 -20.37 5.90 -34.66
C THR A 410 -21.20 5.22 -35.74
N TYR A 411 -20.95 3.94 -36.03
CA TYR A 411 -21.76 3.18 -36.99
C TYR A 411 -23.15 2.83 -36.47
N LYS A 412 -23.47 3.08 -35.20
CA LYS A 412 -24.78 2.76 -34.61
C LYS A 412 -25.94 3.29 -35.47
N GLY A 413 -26.83 2.38 -35.88
CA GLY A 413 -27.98 2.70 -36.72
C GLY A 413 -27.68 2.83 -38.23
N ASP A 414 -26.42 2.68 -38.66
CA ASP A 414 -26.08 2.61 -40.08
C ASP A 414 -26.63 1.32 -40.71
N PRO A 415 -27.29 1.36 -41.87
CA PRO A 415 -27.89 0.18 -42.50
C PRO A 415 -26.90 -0.91 -42.94
N SER A 416 -25.63 -0.55 -43.17
CA SER A 416 -24.60 -1.47 -43.67
C SER A 416 -23.57 -1.84 -42.60
N LEU A 417 -23.28 -0.92 -41.68
CA LEU A 417 -22.23 -1.05 -40.66
C LEU A 417 -22.75 -1.04 -39.22
N GLY A 418 -24.04 -0.79 -38.98
CA GLY A 418 -24.61 -0.73 -37.63
C GLY A 418 -24.42 -1.99 -36.81
N TRP A 419 -24.31 -3.15 -37.48
CA TRP A 419 -24.00 -4.42 -36.85
C TRP A 419 -22.65 -4.43 -36.11
N VAL A 420 -21.68 -3.58 -36.51
CA VAL A 420 -20.38 -3.47 -35.84
C VAL A 420 -20.56 -2.87 -34.45
N ALA A 421 -21.29 -1.75 -34.36
CA ALA A 421 -21.61 -1.11 -33.08
C ALA A 421 -22.47 -2.05 -32.22
N ASP A 422 -23.46 -2.72 -32.81
CA ASP A 422 -24.29 -3.70 -32.08
C ASP A 422 -23.46 -4.90 -31.55
N LEU A 423 -22.45 -5.35 -32.31
CA LEU A 423 -21.54 -6.40 -31.85
C LEU A 423 -20.69 -5.94 -30.66
N LEU A 424 -20.15 -4.72 -30.71
CA LEU A 424 -19.34 -4.17 -29.61
C LEU A 424 -20.21 -3.96 -28.36
N ASP A 425 -21.40 -3.40 -28.50
CA ASP A 425 -22.38 -3.26 -27.40
C ASP A 425 -22.68 -4.61 -26.75
N ASN A 426 -22.88 -5.67 -27.55
CA ASN A 426 -23.12 -7.01 -27.02
C ASN A 426 -21.89 -7.62 -26.36
N LYS A 427 -20.67 -7.33 -26.85
CA LYS A 427 -19.43 -7.77 -26.20
C LYS A 427 -19.24 -7.08 -24.84
N ILE A 428 -19.52 -5.78 -24.76
CA ILE A 428 -19.55 -5.01 -23.51
C ILE A 428 -20.59 -5.60 -22.55
N ALA A 429 -21.82 -5.82 -23.00
CA ALA A 429 -22.88 -6.37 -22.15
C ALA A 429 -22.52 -7.73 -21.54
N VAL A 430 -21.84 -8.59 -22.29
CA VAL A 430 -21.36 -9.88 -21.76
C VAL A 430 -20.15 -9.70 -20.83
N ALA A 431 -19.26 -8.74 -21.09
CA ALA A 431 -18.16 -8.40 -20.18
C ALA A 431 -18.68 -7.87 -18.85
N ASP A 432 -19.61 -6.92 -18.88
CA ASP A 432 -20.31 -6.41 -17.70
C ASP A 432 -20.96 -7.58 -16.91
N GLN A 433 -21.64 -8.50 -17.60
CA GLN A 433 -22.28 -9.64 -16.91
C GLN A 433 -21.26 -10.59 -16.26
N VAL A 434 -20.23 -10.99 -17.01
CA VAL A 434 -19.27 -12.03 -16.57
C VAL A 434 -18.28 -11.47 -15.56
N ALA A 435 -17.62 -10.36 -15.88
CA ALA A 435 -16.54 -9.82 -15.08
C ALA A 435 -17.05 -8.94 -13.92
N VAL A 436 -18.14 -8.17 -14.12
CA VAL A 436 -18.61 -7.21 -13.11
C VAL A 436 -19.79 -7.77 -12.30
N ALA A 437 -20.89 -8.11 -12.96
CA ALA A 437 -22.12 -8.52 -12.26
C ALA A 437 -21.93 -9.85 -11.51
N TRP A 438 -21.27 -10.83 -12.14
CA TRP A 438 -20.96 -12.09 -11.49
C TRP A 438 -19.61 -12.11 -10.76
N GLY A 439 -18.69 -11.23 -11.11
CA GLY A 439 -17.34 -11.26 -10.55
C GLY A 439 -16.55 -12.51 -10.93
N LEU A 440 -16.83 -13.09 -12.10
CA LEU A 440 -16.32 -14.41 -12.44
C LEU A 440 -14.84 -14.40 -12.82
N ASN A 441 -14.12 -15.35 -12.26
CA ASN A 441 -12.77 -15.75 -12.65
C ASN A 441 -12.73 -17.25 -12.98
N PHE A 442 -11.77 -17.62 -13.81
CA PHE A 442 -11.41 -19.02 -14.04
C PHE A 442 -10.30 -19.45 -13.07
N LEU A 443 -10.22 -20.75 -12.79
CA LEU A 443 -9.24 -21.28 -11.82
C LEU A 443 -7.78 -21.16 -12.28
N THR A 444 -7.53 -21.02 -13.58
CA THR A 444 -6.16 -20.86 -14.11
C THR A 444 -6.11 -19.78 -15.19
N PRO A 445 -4.94 -19.15 -15.39
CA PRO A 445 -4.74 -18.17 -16.47
C PRO A 445 -5.05 -18.73 -17.87
N GLU A 446 -4.70 -19.99 -18.15
CA GLU A 446 -4.95 -20.62 -19.45
C GLU A 446 -6.45 -20.83 -19.69
N ALA A 447 -7.18 -21.25 -18.65
CA ALA A 447 -8.63 -21.37 -18.70
C ALA A 447 -9.29 -20.00 -18.87
N ALA A 448 -8.75 -18.96 -18.23
CA ALA A 448 -9.23 -17.59 -18.42
C ALA A 448 -9.05 -17.10 -19.86
N ILE A 449 -7.91 -17.38 -20.48
CA ILE A 449 -7.65 -16.98 -21.87
C ILE A 449 -8.61 -17.72 -22.81
N THR A 450 -8.61 -19.04 -22.76
CA THR A 450 -9.39 -19.88 -23.68
C THR A 450 -10.89 -19.74 -23.47
N GLY A 451 -11.36 -19.69 -22.23
CA GLY A 451 -12.75 -19.50 -21.86
C GLY A 451 -13.28 -18.13 -22.29
N GLY A 452 -12.58 -17.06 -21.96
CA GLY A 452 -12.99 -15.70 -22.36
C GLY A 452 -13.05 -15.53 -23.89
N MET A 453 -12.13 -16.18 -24.64
CA MET A 453 -12.13 -16.13 -26.11
C MET A 453 -13.29 -16.93 -26.70
N ALA A 454 -13.61 -18.09 -26.11
CA ALA A 454 -14.75 -18.89 -26.52
C ALA A 454 -16.07 -18.15 -26.27
N ILE A 455 -16.20 -17.46 -25.13
CA ILE A 455 -17.35 -16.59 -24.83
C ILE A 455 -17.43 -15.47 -25.87
N ALA A 456 -16.35 -14.72 -26.10
CA ALA A 456 -16.32 -13.63 -27.08
C ALA A 456 -16.69 -14.08 -28.50
N ALA A 457 -16.26 -15.28 -28.90
CA ALA A 457 -16.55 -15.85 -30.22
C ALA A 457 -18.03 -16.28 -30.39
N ALA A 458 -18.75 -16.53 -29.29
CA ALA A 458 -20.17 -16.88 -29.31
C ALA A 458 -21.10 -15.67 -29.35
N ILE A 459 -20.56 -14.45 -29.23
CA ILE A 459 -21.32 -13.20 -29.25
C ILE A 459 -21.56 -12.77 -30.69
N THR A 460 -22.80 -12.41 -31.01
CA THR A 460 -23.20 -11.92 -32.33
C THR A 460 -23.78 -10.51 -32.21
N PRO A 461 -23.95 -9.77 -33.33
CA PRO A 461 -24.61 -8.45 -33.30
C PRO A 461 -26.05 -8.48 -32.76
N THR A 462 -26.71 -9.65 -32.75
CA THR A 462 -28.13 -9.77 -32.43
C THR A 462 -28.44 -10.65 -31.22
N ASP A 463 -27.44 -11.33 -30.66
CA ASP A 463 -27.64 -12.33 -29.60
C ASP A 463 -26.37 -12.55 -28.76
N THR A 464 -26.57 -12.63 -27.45
CA THR A 464 -25.56 -12.94 -26.42
C THR A 464 -25.82 -14.29 -25.73
N SER A 465 -26.97 -14.92 -25.98
CA SER A 465 -27.44 -16.09 -25.22
C SER A 465 -26.49 -17.28 -25.31
N ALA A 466 -25.88 -17.51 -26.47
CA ALA A 466 -24.90 -18.58 -26.65
C ALA A 466 -23.64 -18.36 -25.80
N ALA A 467 -23.18 -17.11 -25.69
CA ALA A 467 -22.03 -16.74 -24.87
C ALA A 467 -22.32 -16.92 -23.38
N ILE A 468 -23.47 -16.43 -22.91
CA ILE A 468 -23.92 -16.62 -21.51
C ILE A 468 -24.05 -18.10 -21.15
N LYS A 469 -24.61 -18.92 -22.06
CA LYS A 469 -24.74 -20.36 -21.85
C LYS A 469 -23.40 -21.09 -21.71
N LEU A 470 -22.33 -20.61 -22.36
CA LEU A 470 -20.99 -21.20 -22.23
C LEU A 470 -20.41 -21.04 -20.83
N VAL A 471 -20.83 -20.02 -20.09
CA VAL A 471 -20.40 -19.79 -18.70
C VAL A 471 -20.99 -20.85 -17.77
N GLY A 472 -22.20 -21.37 -18.07
CA GLY A 472 -22.83 -22.42 -17.29
C GLY A 472 -23.46 -21.94 -15.98
N ILE A 473 -23.75 -20.65 -15.88
CA ILE A 473 -24.43 -20.00 -14.74
C ILE A 473 -25.76 -19.44 -15.22
N ASP A 474 -26.81 -19.55 -14.41
CA ASP A 474 -28.10 -18.88 -14.62
C ASP A 474 -28.11 -17.51 -13.92
N ASP A 475 -28.61 -16.47 -14.59
CA ASP A 475 -28.67 -15.09 -14.10
C ASP A 475 -29.32 -14.95 -12.71
N SER A 476 -30.19 -15.89 -12.33
CA SER A 476 -30.85 -15.88 -11.02
C SER A 476 -29.99 -16.44 -9.88
N GLN A 477 -28.85 -17.08 -10.18
CA GLN A 477 -27.99 -17.71 -9.18
C GLN A 477 -27.14 -16.71 -8.40
N ILE A 478 -26.72 -15.62 -9.01
CA ILE A 478 -25.82 -14.63 -8.40
C ILE A 478 -26.56 -13.29 -8.32
N LYS A 479 -26.98 -12.93 -7.11
CA LYS A 479 -27.72 -11.70 -6.80
C LYS A 479 -26.93 -10.84 -5.84
N LEU A 480 -25.91 -10.18 -6.37
CA LEU A 480 -25.05 -9.25 -5.65
C LEU A 480 -25.62 -7.81 -5.78
N GLY A 481 -25.68 -7.08 -4.67
CA GLY A 481 -26.26 -5.72 -4.59
C GLY A 481 -25.28 -4.67 -4.11
#